data_AF-A0A968LW14-F1
#
_entry.id   AF-A0A968LW14-F1
#
_cell.length_a   1.000
_cell.length_b   1.000
_cell.length_c   1.000
_cell.angle_alpha   90.00
_cell.angle_beta   90.00
_cell.angle_gamma   90.00
#
_symmetry.space_group_name_H-M   'P 1'
#
loop_
_entity.id
_entity.type
_entity.pdbx_description
1 polymer ?
#
loop_
_entity_poly.entity_id
_entity_poly.type
_entity_poly.pdbx_seq_one_letter_code
_entity_poly.pdbx_strand_id
1 'polypeptide(L)'
;MTVTATRAKDELSQLLERARNGGERIVIEKHGKAAAVLVSLEDLKRLERLDALERASQHRPLIGTVTHFDQPFEPVSSADWDAAR
;
A
#
# COMPACT_ATOMS: atom_id res chain seq x y z
N MET A 1 -1.14 20.89 1.01
CA MET A 1 -2.05 21.85 1.71
C MET A 1 -3.14 21.09 2.45
N THR A 2 -3.74 21.67 3.49
CA THR A 2 -4.91 21.11 4.20
C THR A 2 -6.12 22.02 4.08
N VAL A 3 -7.30 21.46 3.83
CA VAL A 3 -8.58 22.19 3.72
C VAL A 3 -9.69 21.44 4.44
N THR A 4 -10.70 22.15 4.94
CA THR A 4 -11.89 21.52 5.52
C THR A 4 -12.79 20.93 4.45
N ALA A 5 -13.56 19.90 4.78
CA ALA A 5 -14.51 19.26 3.86
C ALA A 5 -15.55 20.24 3.31
N THR A 6 -16.01 21.19 4.13
CA THR A 6 -16.92 22.26 3.69
C THR A 6 -16.28 23.13 2.62
N ARG A 7 -15.06 23.64 2.88
CA ARG A 7 -14.34 24.45 1.91
C ARG A 7 -14.00 23.67 0.64
N ALA A 8 -13.61 22.41 0.77
CA ALA A 8 -13.31 21.55 -0.37
C ALA A 8 -14.52 21.35 -1.29
N LYS A 9 -15.73 21.27 -0.73
CA LYS A 9 -16.98 21.20 -1.49
C LYS A 9 -17.23 22.51 -2.24
N ASP A 10 -17.02 23.65 -1.59
CA ASP A 10 -17.31 24.96 -2.17
C ASP A 10 -16.29 25.38 -3.26
N GLU A 11 -15.03 24.93 -3.13
CA GLU A 11 -13.91 25.32 -4.01
C GLU A 11 -13.40 24.18 -4.90
N LEU A 12 -14.19 23.12 -5.12
CA LEU A 12 -13.72 21.88 -5.74
C LEU A 12 -13.01 22.08 -7.09
N SER A 13 -13.56 22.90 -7.97
CA SER A 13 -12.97 23.16 -9.29
C SER A 13 -11.56 23.75 -9.21
N GLN A 14 -11.35 24.71 -8.31
CA GLN A 14 -10.04 25.34 -8.10
C GLN A 14 -9.04 24.34 -7.51
N LEU A 15 -9.49 23.49 -6.57
CA LEU A 15 -8.65 22.45 -5.99
C LEU A 15 -8.25 21.39 -7.02
N LEU A 16 -9.15 21.03 -7.94
CA LEU A 16 -8.85 20.11 -9.05
C LEU A 16 -7.79 20.67 -10.00
N GLU A 17 -7.91 21.95 -10.39
CA GLU A 17 -6.91 22.60 -11.25
C GLU A 17 -5.53 22.65 -10.59
N ARG A 18 -5.48 22.93 -9.29
CA ARG A 18 -4.24 22.93 -8.51
C ARG A 18 -3.62 21.54 -8.40
N ALA A 19 -4.42 20.52 -8.11
CA ALA A 19 -3.94 19.14 -8.05
C ALA A 19 -3.41 18.68 -9.42
N ARG A 20 -4.11 19.02 -10.51
CA ARG A 20 -3.72 18.63 -11.88
C ARG A 20 -2.47 19.36 -12.38
N ASN A 21 -2.42 20.68 -12.21
CA ASN A 21 -1.38 21.52 -12.84
C ASN A 21 -0.18 21.75 -11.92
N GLY A 22 -0.39 21.79 -10.60
CA GLY A 22 0.66 22.04 -9.62
C GLY A 22 1.27 20.78 -9.02
N GLY A 23 0.70 19.60 -9.29
CA GLY A 23 1.09 18.35 -8.62
C GLY A 23 0.87 18.38 -7.11
N GLU A 24 0.03 19.30 -6.62
CA GLU A 24 -0.14 19.54 -5.21
C GLU A 24 -1.04 18.47 -4.57
N ARG A 25 -0.59 17.94 -3.43
CA ARG A 25 -1.39 17.02 -2.60
C ARG A 25 -2.18 17.81 -1.58
N ILE A 26 -3.50 17.66 -1.62
CA ILE A 26 -4.43 18.43 -0.81
C ILE A 26 -5.13 17.49 0.16
N VAL A 27 -4.86 17.64 1.45
CA VAL A 27 -5.52 16.88 2.52
C VAL A 27 -6.86 17.54 2.83
N ILE A 28 -7.91 16.73 2.84
CA ILE A 28 -9.26 17.14 3.20
C ILE A 28 -9.55 16.64 4.60
N GLU A 29 -9.89 17.56 5.49
CA GLU A 29 -10.21 17.28 6.87
C GLU A 29 -11.70 17.40 7.17
N LYS A 30 -12.21 16.51 8.01
CA LYS A 30 -13.54 16.58 8.58
C LYS A 30 -13.43 16.64 10.09
N HIS A 31 -14.00 17.68 10.71
CA HIS A 31 -13.90 17.93 12.15
C HIS A 31 -12.45 17.94 12.68
N GLY A 32 -11.52 18.53 11.92
CA GLY A 32 -10.10 18.63 12.29
C GLY A 32 -9.32 17.32 12.18
N LYS A 33 -9.88 16.30 11.53
CA LYS A 33 -9.19 15.03 11.26
C LYS A 33 -9.05 14.81 9.77
N ALA A 34 -7.87 14.36 9.32
CA ALA A 34 -7.65 13.96 7.95
C ALA A 34 -8.63 12.84 7.56
N ALA A 35 -9.39 13.07 6.50
CA ALA A 35 -10.44 12.16 6.03
C ALA A 35 -10.17 11.65 4.61
N ALA A 36 -9.59 12.48 3.75
CA ALA A 36 -9.26 12.13 2.37
C ALA A 36 -8.08 12.98 1.86
N VAL A 37 -7.54 12.60 0.70
CA VAL A 37 -6.54 13.39 -0.02
C VAL A 37 -6.94 13.49 -1.49
N LEU A 38 -6.87 14.70 -2.05
CA LEU A 38 -6.94 14.94 -3.49
C LEU A 38 -5.52 14.99 -4.06
N VAL A 39 -5.28 14.18 -5.09
CA VAL A 39 -4.01 14.10 -5.82
C VAL A 39 -4.26 14.10 -7.33
N SER A 40 -3.22 14.32 -8.12
CA SER A 40 -3.30 14.17 -9.58
C SER A 40 -3.44 12.70 -9.98
N LEU A 41 -3.94 12.46 -11.20
CA LEU A 41 -4.07 11.12 -11.75
C LEU A 41 -2.71 10.42 -11.90
N GLU A 42 -1.66 11.18 -12.21
CA GLU A 42 -0.29 10.66 -12.34
C GLU A 42 0.26 10.22 -10.99
N ASP A 43 0.03 11.02 -9.94
CA ASP A 43 0.43 10.68 -8.58
C ASP A 43 -0.31 9.45 -8.08
N LEU A 44 -1.61 9.33 -8.35
CA LEU A 44 -2.38 8.13 -8.03
C LEU A 44 -1.76 6.89 -8.70
N LYS A 45 -1.48 6.94 -10.01
CA LYS A 45 -0.83 5.83 -10.74
C LYS A 45 0.57 5.50 -10.20
N ARG A 46 1.30 6.49 -9.66
CA ARG A 46 2.59 6.26 -9.01
C ARG A 46 2.41 5.53 -7.68
N LEU A 47 1.44 5.94 -6.87
CA LEU A 47 1.11 5.30 -5.60
C LEU A 47 0.66 3.85 -5.81
N GLU A 48 -0.25 3.60 -6.75
CA GLU A 48 -0.72 2.25 -7.08
C GLU A 48 0.40 1.30 -7.51
N ARG A 49 1.39 1.81 -8.26
CA ARG A 49 2.58 1.03 -8.63
C ARG A 49 3.45 0.67 -7.42
N LEU A 50 3.62 1.60 -6.48
CA LEU A 50 4.37 1.35 -5.26
C LEU A 50 3.64 0.31 -4.38
N ASP A 51 2.34 0.44 -4.21
CA ASP A 51 1.51 -0.53 -3.48
C ASP A 51 1.58 -1.93 -4.11
N ALA A 52 1.56 -2.00 -5.45
CA ALA A 52 1.69 -3.27 -6.16
C ALA A 52 3.06 -3.95 -5.92
N LEU A 53 4.14 -3.16 -5.95
CA LEU A 53 5.49 -3.66 -5.65
C LEU A 53 5.61 -4.12 -4.19
N GLU A 54 5.00 -3.38 -3.25
CA GLU A 54 4.98 -3.75 -1.84
C GLU A 54 4.25 -5.09 -1.63
N ARG A 55 3.05 -5.24 -2.21
CA ARG A 55 2.28 -6.49 -2.15
C ARG A 55 3.04 -7.66 -2.76
N ALA A 56 3.72 -7.45 -3.89
CA ALA A 56 4.57 -8.48 -4.51
C ALA A 56 5.76 -8.88 -3.61
N SER A 57 6.26 -7.95 -2.79
CA SER A 57 7.34 -8.19 -1.84
C SER A 57 6.86 -8.98 -0.61
N GLN A 58 5.63 -8.73 -0.15
CA GLN A 58 5.03 -9.42 1.00
C GLN A 58 4.76 -10.91 0.75
N HIS A 59 4.60 -11.31 -0.51
CA HIS A 59 4.37 -12.71 -0.91
C HIS A 59 5.55 -13.36 -1.61
N ARG A 60 6.77 -12.81 -1.51
CA ARG A 60 7.92 -13.41 -2.17
C ARG A 60 8.30 -14.70 -1.41
N PRO A 61 8.19 -15.90 -2.01
CA PRO A 61 8.72 -17.09 -1.40
C PRO A 61 10.21 -16.87 -1.15
N LEU A 62 10.62 -17.00 0.11
CA LEU A 62 12.03 -16.94 0.49
C LEU A 62 12.71 -18.18 -0.11
N ILE A 63 13.21 -18.05 -1.34
CA ILE A 63 14.11 -19.03 -1.94
C ILE A 63 15.50 -18.71 -1.37
N GLY A 64 15.85 -19.40 -0.29
CA GLY A 64 17.16 -19.38 0.32
C GLY A 64 17.80 -20.76 0.28
N THR A 65 19.13 -20.81 0.27
CA THR A 65 19.88 -22.05 0.46
C THR A 65 20.20 -22.18 1.94
N VAL A 66 19.72 -23.22 2.59
CA VAL A 66 20.12 -23.54 3.97
C VAL A 66 21.43 -24.32 3.91
N THR A 67 22.50 -23.74 4.44
CA THR A 67 23.85 -24.33 4.44
C THR A 67 24.16 -25.12 5.71
N HIS A 68 23.41 -24.91 6.80
CA HIS A 68 23.58 -25.65 8.04
C HIS A 68 22.26 -25.81 8.79
N PHE A 69 22.09 -26.97 9.43
CA PHE A 69 20.99 -27.27 10.34
C PHE A 69 21.62 -27.76 11.65
N ASP A 70 21.36 -27.08 12.77
CA ASP A 70 21.91 -27.46 14.09
C ASP A 70 21.29 -28.75 14.65
N GLN A 71 20.15 -29.17 14.10
CA GLN A 71 19.46 -30.41 14.49
C GLN A 71 19.68 -31.49 13.42
N PRO A 72 19.86 -32.76 13.82
CA PRO A 72 19.83 -33.87 12.89
C PRO A 72 18.46 -33.87 12.18
N PHE A 73 18.48 -33.96 10.86
CA PHE A 73 17.26 -34.05 10.07
C PHE A 73 16.59 -35.38 10.34
N GLU A 74 15.45 -35.36 11.05
CA GLU A 74 14.56 -36.50 11.13
C GLU A 74 13.60 -36.46 9.93
N PRO A 75 13.69 -37.41 8.99
CA PRO A 75 12.77 -37.46 7.87
C PRO A 75 11.36 -37.80 8.36
N VAL A 76 10.44 -36.85 8.26
CA VAL A 76 9.00 -37.12 8.38
C VAL A 76 8.55 -38.02 7.23
N SER A 77 7.82 -39.10 7.54
CA SER A 77 7.35 -40.04 6.52
C SER A 77 6.24 -39.39 5.68
N SER A 78 6.04 -39.89 4.46
CA SER A 78 4.91 -39.45 3.61
C SER A 78 3.55 -39.66 4.29
N ALA A 79 3.42 -40.67 5.14
CA ALA A 79 2.20 -40.93 5.89
C ALA A 79 1.91 -39.86 6.96
N ASP A 80 2.94 -39.25 7.53
CA ASP A 80 2.80 -38.15 8.49
C ASP A 80 2.34 -36.85 7.81
N TRP A 81 2.74 -36.65 6.55
CA TRP A 81 2.31 -35.51 5.73
C TRP A 81 0.83 -35.56 5.35
N ASP A 82 0.33 -36.75 5.03
CA ASP A 82 -1.07 -36.95 4.65
C ASP A 82 -2.03 -36.86 5.85
N ALA A 83 -1.55 -37.16 7.06
CA ALA A 83 -2.33 -37.08 8.30
C ALA A 83 -2.56 -35.64 8.81
N ALA A 84 -1.81 -34.66 8.30
CA ALA A 84 -1.88 -33.26 8.71
C ALA A 84 -2.79 -32.37 7.82
N ARG A 85 -3.48 -32.97 6.85
CA ARG A 85 -4.34 -32.29 5.87
C ARG A 85 -5.81 -32.64 6.08
#